data_AF-A0A8T5ZL91-F1
#
_entry.id   AF-A0A8T5ZL91-F1
#
_cell.length_a   1.000
_cell.length_b   1.000
_cell.length_c   1.000
_cell.angle_alpha   90.00
_cell.angle_beta   90.00
_cell.angle_gamma   90.00
#
_symmetry.space_group_name_H-M   'P 1'
#
loop_
_entity.id
_entity.type
_entity.pdbx_description
1 polymer ?
#
loop_
_entity_poly.entity_id
_entity_poly.type
_entity_poly.pdbx_seq_one_letter_code
_entity_poly.pdbx_strand_id
1 'polypeptide(L)'
;MEKAKQVTWRLLAAGVCLLTVSSVARADSLDEQRSRYAQIKQAWDNRQMDVVEQMMPGLKDYPLYPYLEYRQITDDLMNQPAVTVTNFVRANPTLPPARTLQSRFVNELARREDWRGLLAFSPEKPGTTEAQCNYYYAKWNTGQSEEAWQGAKELWLTGKSQPNACDKLFSVWRASGKQDPLAYLERIRLAMKAGNTGLVTVLAGQMPADYQTIASAIISLANNPNTVLTFARTTG
;
A
#
# COMPACT_ATOMS: atom_id res chain seq x y z
N MET A 1 18.23 35.30 75.63
CA MET A 1 17.82 36.02 74.39
C MET A 1 18.31 35.35 73.09
N GLU A 2 19.25 34.39 73.12
CA GLU A 2 19.73 33.70 71.89
C GLU A 2 18.81 32.61 71.34
N LYS A 3 18.10 31.86 72.21
CA LYS A 3 17.22 30.76 71.75
C LYS A 3 16.03 31.23 70.90
N ALA A 4 15.55 32.46 71.10
CA ALA A 4 14.46 33.04 70.32
C ALA A 4 14.86 33.41 68.88
N LYS A 5 16.13 33.74 68.63
CA LYS A 5 16.65 34.06 67.28
C LYS A 5 16.87 32.82 66.42
N GLN A 6 17.18 31.66 67.01
CA GLN A 6 17.38 30.41 66.26
C GLN A 6 16.05 29.79 65.78
N VAL A 7 14.97 29.96 66.55
CA VAL A 7 13.64 29.44 66.19
C VAL A 7 13.02 30.26 65.06
N THR A 8 13.19 31.59 65.07
CA THR A 8 12.71 32.45 63.98
C THR A 8 13.47 32.24 62.67
N TRP A 9 14.77 31.92 62.74
CA TRP A 9 15.57 31.59 61.55
C TRP A 9 15.20 30.22 60.94
N ARG A 10 14.83 29.24 61.79
CA ARG A 10 14.33 27.93 61.33
C ARG A 10 12.92 28.01 60.72
N LEU A 11 12.05 28.87 61.23
CA LEU A 11 10.72 29.10 60.66
C LEU A 11 10.78 29.88 59.33
N LEU A 12 11.74 30.79 59.17
CA LEU A 12 11.99 31.49 57.90
C LEU A 12 12.57 30.56 56.83
N ALA A 13 13.46 29.62 57.19
CA ALA A 13 13.97 28.62 56.25
C ALA A 13 12.90 27.61 55.79
N ALA A 14 11.92 27.29 56.64
CA ALA A 14 10.80 26.40 56.28
C ALA A 14 9.75 27.08 55.38
N GLY A 15 9.59 28.41 55.47
CA GLY A 15 8.68 29.17 54.58
C GLY A 15 9.22 29.36 53.16
N VAL A 16 10.55 29.40 52.98
CA VAL A 16 11.20 29.58 51.67
C VAL A 16 11.26 28.29 50.85
N CYS A 17 11.20 27.11 51.49
CA CYS A 17 11.13 25.83 50.77
C CYS A 17 9.73 25.45 50.23
N LEU A 18 8.66 26.18 50.58
CA LEU A 18 7.31 25.95 50.06
C LEU A 18 7.01 26.73 48.76
N LEU A 19 7.98 27.49 48.24
CA LEU A 19 7.97 28.01 46.87
C LEU A 19 8.70 27.03 45.93
N THR A 20 8.46 25.72 46.10
CA THR A 20 8.79 24.75 45.07
C THR A 20 8.04 25.14 43.82
N VAL A 21 8.82 25.61 42.85
CA VAL A 21 8.46 25.92 41.47
C VAL A 21 7.49 24.85 40.96
N SER A 22 6.20 25.19 40.95
CA SER A 22 5.22 24.50 40.11
C SER A 22 5.62 24.83 38.67
N SER A 23 6.52 24.04 38.09
CA SER A 23 6.68 23.97 36.65
C SER A 23 5.38 23.41 36.09
N VAL A 24 4.39 24.29 35.96
CA VAL A 24 3.20 24.02 35.16
C VAL A 24 3.74 23.82 33.75
N ALA A 25 3.90 22.57 33.34
CA ALA A 25 4.12 22.21 31.96
C ALA A 25 2.90 22.76 31.19
N ARG A 26 3.05 23.96 30.64
CA ARG A 26 2.05 24.49 29.72
C ARG A 26 2.16 23.64 28.47
N ALA A 27 1.11 22.88 28.19
CA ALA A 27 0.91 22.35 26.85
C ALA A 27 0.99 23.53 25.88
N ASP A 28 1.78 23.38 24.81
CA ASP A 28 1.84 24.39 23.76
C ASP A 28 0.43 24.73 23.28
N SER A 29 0.23 26.00 22.99
CA SER A 29 -0.97 26.42 22.28
C SER A 29 -1.03 25.72 20.91
N LEU A 30 -2.24 25.50 20.41
CA LEU A 30 -2.43 24.91 19.09
C LEU A 30 -1.74 25.74 17.98
N ASP A 31 -1.64 27.06 18.16
CA ASP A 31 -0.96 27.95 17.22
C ASP A 31 0.56 27.78 17.23
N GLU A 32 1.18 27.55 18.38
CA GLU A 32 2.61 27.19 18.47
C GLU A 32 2.89 25.85 17.79
N GLN A 33 2.01 24.85 17.99
CA GLN A 33 2.13 23.55 17.33
C GLN A 33 1.97 23.66 15.80
N ARG A 34 1.04 24.50 15.31
CA ARG A 34 0.89 24.78 13.87
C ARG A 34 2.16 25.39 13.27
N SER A 35 2.78 26.36 13.95
CA SER A 35 4.01 26.98 13.50
C SER A 35 5.16 25.96 13.43
N ARG A 36 5.34 25.15 14.48
CA ARG A 36 6.35 24.06 14.47
C ARG A 36 6.09 23.02 13.40
N TYR A 37 4.83 22.68 13.12
CA TYR A 37 4.48 21.75 12.05
C TYR A 37 4.87 22.29 10.65
N ALA A 38 4.73 23.60 10.42
CA ALA A 38 5.20 24.22 9.18
C ALA A 38 6.74 24.19 9.08
N GLN A 39 7.43 24.50 10.18
CA GLN A 39 8.90 24.51 10.26
C GLN A 39 9.50 23.12 10.06
N ILE A 40 8.96 22.07 10.72
CA ILE A 40 9.48 20.71 10.55
C ILE A 40 9.30 20.22 9.11
N LYS A 41 8.18 20.58 8.46
CA LYS A 41 7.97 20.24 7.04
C LYS A 41 9.02 20.91 6.15
N GLN A 42 9.29 22.19 6.37
CA GLN A 42 10.32 22.92 5.63
C GLN A 42 11.71 22.30 5.84
N ALA A 43 12.07 21.98 7.09
CA ALA A 43 13.32 21.29 7.40
C ALA A 43 13.43 19.93 6.69
N TRP A 44 12.33 19.17 6.68
CA TRP A 44 12.26 17.87 6.00
C TRP A 44 12.39 17.99 4.48
N ASP A 45 11.73 18.97 3.87
CA ASP A 45 11.82 19.25 2.43
C ASP A 45 13.26 19.66 2.03
N ASN A 46 13.99 20.32 2.93
CA ASN A 46 15.40 20.68 2.79
C ASN A 46 16.38 19.58 3.24
N ARG A 47 15.89 18.39 3.65
CA ARG A 47 16.70 17.26 4.13
C ARG A 47 17.56 17.59 5.37
N GLN A 48 17.13 18.55 6.19
CA GLN A 48 17.75 18.88 7.49
C GLN A 48 17.26 17.89 8.56
N MET A 49 17.73 16.64 8.46
CA MET A 49 17.17 15.53 9.25
C MET A 49 17.47 15.63 10.74
N ASP A 50 18.58 16.26 11.12
CA ASP A 50 18.92 16.61 12.50
C ASP A 50 17.83 17.49 13.15
N VAL A 51 17.35 18.50 12.42
CA VAL A 51 16.25 19.37 12.85
C VAL A 51 14.94 18.59 12.93
N VAL A 52 14.66 17.74 11.93
CA VAL A 52 13.45 16.89 11.91
C VAL A 52 13.41 15.97 13.13
N GLU A 53 14.49 15.25 13.40
CA GLU A 53 14.61 14.33 14.54
C GLU A 53 14.42 15.05 15.87
N GLN A 54 14.99 16.25 16.03
CA GLN A 54 14.80 17.07 17.22
C GLN A 54 13.34 17.54 17.40
N MET A 55 12.65 17.90 16.31
CA MET A 55 11.30 18.47 16.37
C MET A 55 10.20 17.42 16.49
N MET A 56 10.40 16.20 15.97
CA MET A 56 9.40 15.12 15.93
C MET A 56 8.75 14.84 17.31
N PRO A 57 9.50 14.64 18.41
CA PRO A 57 8.89 14.30 19.70
C PRO A 57 7.96 15.37 20.25
N GLY A 58 8.21 16.65 19.95
CA GLY A 58 7.44 17.81 20.44
C GLY A 58 6.14 18.10 19.67
N LEU A 59 5.78 17.24 18.71
CA LEU A 59 4.56 17.36 17.92
C LEU A 59 3.57 16.20 18.13
N LYS A 60 3.83 15.26 19.05
CA LYS A 60 2.99 14.07 19.27
C LYS A 60 1.51 14.38 19.55
N ASP A 61 1.24 15.47 20.25
CA ASP A 61 -0.12 15.90 20.61
C ASP A 61 -0.80 16.71 19.49
N TYR A 62 -0.08 17.05 18.41
CA TYR A 62 -0.63 17.82 17.30
C TYR A 62 -1.47 16.91 16.38
N PRO A 63 -2.70 17.29 15.98
CA PRO A 63 -3.60 16.42 15.22
C PRO A 63 -3.05 15.85 13.91
N LEU A 64 -2.08 16.51 13.27
CA LEU A 64 -1.46 16.05 12.03
C LEU A 64 -0.17 15.26 12.24
N TYR A 65 0.23 14.96 13.48
CA TYR A 65 1.39 14.13 13.78
C TYR A 65 1.42 12.79 13.03
N PRO A 66 0.29 12.07 12.87
CA PRO A 66 0.29 10.81 12.11
C PRO A 66 0.71 10.95 10.64
N TYR A 67 0.61 12.15 10.05
CA TYR A 67 1.13 12.41 8.71
C TYR A 67 2.65 12.51 8.68
N LEU A 68 3.28 12.99 9.76
CA LEU A 68 4.74 13.00 9.90
C LEU A 68 5.27 11.58 10.11
N GLU A 69 4.61 10.78 10.95
CA GLU A 69 4.95 9.36 11.13
C GLU A 69 4.81 8.59 9.82
N TYR A 70 3.72 8.80 9.07
CA TYR A 70 3.56 8.23 7.73
C TYR A 70 4.73 8.61 6.81
N ARG A 71 5.10 9.90 6.77
CA ARG A 71 6.23 10.36 5.95
C ARG A 71 7.52 9.65 6.36
N GLN A 72 7.83 9.57 7.66
CA GLN A 72 8.99 8.88 8.20
C GLN A 72 9.06 7.42 7.76
N ILE A 73 7.96 6.69 7.91
CA ILE A 73 7.88 5.27 7.52
C ILE A 73 8.08 5.12 6.02
N THR A 74 7.48 6.00 5.21
CA THR A 74 7.54 5.88 3.76
C THR A 74 8.82 6.38 3.11
N ASP A 75 9.58 7.26 3.78
CA ASP A 75 10.89 7.74 3.33
C ASP A 75 11.92 6.61 3.27
N ASP A 76 11.77 5.58 4.11
CA ASP A 76 12.66 4.41 4.18
C ASP A 76 11.88 3.08 4.04
N LEU A 77 10.79 3.08 3.28
CA LEU A 77 9.85 1.94 3.22
C LEU A 77 10.54 0.62 2.82
N MET A 78 11.62 0.68 2.05
CA MET A 78 12.39 -0.49 1.60
C MET A 78 13.12 -1.22 2.74
N ASN A 79 13.42 -0.52 3.83
CA ASN A 79 14.12 -1.09 4.99
C ASN A 79 13.20 -1.25 6.22
N GLN A 80 11.95 -0.75 6.14
CA GLN A 80 10.99 -0.92 7.23
C GLN A 80 10.68 -2.39 7.51
N PRO A 81 10.69 -2.81 8.79
CA PRO A 81 10.19 -4.12 9.18
C PRO A 81 8.66 -4.09 9.22
N ALA A 82 8.04 -5.24 8.94
CA ALA A 82 6.57 -5.35 8.88
C ALA A 82 5.89 -4.91 10.17
N VAL A 83 6.50 -5.18 11.34
CA VAL A 83 5.95 -4.79 12.64
C VAL A 83 5.75 -3.27 12.79
N THR A 84 6.67 -2.45 12.27
CA THR A 84 6.56 -0.99 12.31
C THR A 84 5.34 -0.53 11.52
N VAL A 85 5.16 -1.07 10.32
CA VAL A 85 4.02 -0.74 9.46
C VAL A 85 2.72 -1.25 10.06
N THR A 86 2.68 -2.47 10.58
CA THR A 86 1.51 -3.04 11.25
C THR A 86 1.07 -2.18 12.44
N ASN A 87 2.01 -1.74 13.28
CA ASN A 87 1.71 -0.91 14.43
C ASN A 87 1.13 0.45 13.99
N PHE A 88 1.74 1.09 13.00
CA PHE A 88 1.25 2.38 12.49
C PHE A 88 -0.16 2.28 11.89
N VAL A 89 -0.42 1.26 11.06
CA VAL A 89 -1.74 1.05 10.42
C VAL A 89 -2.82 0.78 11.48
N ARG A 90 -2.51 -0.04 12.50
CA ARG A 90 -3.45 -0.34 13.59
C ARG A 90 -3.72 0.85 14.51
N ALA A 91 -2.71 1.67 14.78
CA ALA A 91 -2.86 2.86 15.60
C ALA A 91 -3.68 3.96 14.90
N ASN A 92 -3.77 3.95 13.57
CA ASN A 92 -4.36 5.01 12.76
C ASN A 92 -5.49 4.52 11.82
N PRO A 93 -6.58 3.90 12.33
CA PRO A 93 -7.58 3.22 11.49
C PRO A 93 -8.39 4.18 10.59
N THR A 94 -8.56 5.43 11.01
CA THR A 94 -9.32 6.45 10.26
C THR A 94 -8.45 7.31 9.36
N LEU A 95 -7.12 7.18 9.43
CA LEU A 95 -6.18 7.98 8.67
C LEU A 95 -6.09 7.47 7.22
N PRO A 96 -6.47 8.27 6.21
CA PRO A 96 -6.46 7.82 4.81
C PRO A 96 -5.11 7.25 4.32
N PRO A 97 -3.95 7.89 4.57
CA PRO A 97 -2.66 7.32 4.16
C PRO A 97 -2.28 6.04 4.91
N ALA A 98 -2.79 5.79 6.13
CA ALA A 98 -2.57 4.50 6.79
C ALA A 98 -3.32 3.36 6.07
N ARG A 99 -4.55 3.62 5.60
CA ARG A 99 -5.33 2.63 4.84
C ARG A 99 -4.67 2.27 3.51
N THR A 100 -4.07 3.25 2.82
CA THR A 100 -3.34 2.99 1.56
C THR A 100 -1.96 2.38 1.80
N LEU A 101 -1.31 2.67 2.94
CA LEU A 101 -0.02 2.10 3.31
C LEU A 101 -0.06 0.57 3.40
N GLN A 102 -1.17 -0.02 3.85
CA GLN A 102 -1.33 -1.48 3.88
C GLN A 102 -1.06 -2.10 2.49
N SER A 103 -1.72 -1.60 1.44
CA SER A 103 -1.52 -2.13 0.08
C SER A 103 -0.16 -1.76 -0.50
N ARG A 104 0.35 -0.56 -0.17
CA ARG A 104 1.69 -0.13 -0.58
C ARG A 104 2.78 -1.03 0.00
N PHE A 105 2.64 -1.44 1.26
CA PHE A 105 3.61 -2.31 1.92
C PHE A 105 3.48 -3.77 1.47
N VAL A 106 2.28 -4.25 1.12
CA VAL A 106 2.13 -5.54 0.41
C VAL A 106 2.95 -5.55 -0.89
N ASN A 107 2.91 -4.46 -1.67
CA ASN A 107 3.71 -4.36 -2.89
C ASN A 107 5.22 -4.28 -2.58
N GLU A 108 5.63 -3.62 -1.50
CA GLU A 108 7.02 -3.61 -1.08
C GLU A 108 7.51 -5.01 -0.67
N LEU A 109 6.73 -5.76 0.11
CA LEU A 109 7.08 -7.15 0.45
C LEU A 109 7.15 -8.05 -0.79
N ALA A 110 6.28 -7.81 -1.78
CA ALA A 110 6.35 -8.49 -3.07
C ALA A 110 7.59 -8.13 -3.89
N ARG A 111 8.05 -6.87 -3.82
CA ARG A 111 9.31 -6.42 -4.44
C ARG A 111 10.52 -7.08 -3.77
N ARG A 112 10.45 -7.35 -2.47
CA ARG A 112 11.46 -8.10 -1.70
C ARG A 112 11.37 -9.62 -1.91
N GLU A 113 10.37 -10.09 -2.67
CA GLU A 113 10.04 -11.51 -2.84
C GLU A 113 9.76 -12.24 -1.51
N ASP A 114 9.40 -11.49 -0.46
CA ASP A 114 9.07 -12.04 0.85
C ASP A 114 7.61 -12.52 0.88
N TRP A 115 7.33 -13.61 0.16
CA TRP A 115 5.98 -14.15 0.01
C TRP A 115 5.36 -14.58 1.35
N ARG A 116 6.19 -15.15 2.24
CA ARG A 116 5.74 -15.57 3.57
C ARG A 116 5.45 -14.36 4.46
N GLY A 117 6.33 -13.35 4.47
CA GLY A 117 6.11 -12.12 5.21
C GLY A 117 4.93 -11.32 4.67
N LEU A 118 4.69 -11.33 3.35
CA LEU A 118 3.52 -10.72 2.72
C LEU A 118 2.22 -11.28 3.30
N LEU A 119 2.07 -12.61 3.34
CA LEU A 119 0.87 -13.25 3.88
C LEU A 119 0.76 -13.14 5.41
N ALA A 120 1.89 -13.03 6.12
CA ALA A 120 1.87 -12.74 7.55
C ALA A 120 1.42 -11.30 7.84
N PHE A 121 1.82 -10.34 7.02
CA PHE A 121 1.48 -8.93 7.14
C PHE A 121 0.04 -8.62 6.68
N SER A 122 -0.39 -9.26 5.59
CA SER A 122 -1.75 -9.14 5.03
C SER A 122 -2.35 -10.54 4.86
N PRO A 123 -2.86 -11.15 5.95
CA PRO A 123 -3.51 -12.46 5.87
C PRO A 123 -4.80 -12.41 5.05
N GLU A 124 -5.45 -11.24 5.01
CA GLU A 124 -6.65 -10.97 4.20
C GLU A 124 -6.29 -10.31 2.87
N LYS A 125 -7.19 -10.46 1.88
CA LYS A 125 -7.09 -9.84 0.55
C LYS A 125 -6.92 -8.32 0.66
N PRO A 126 -5.85 -7.73 0.10
CA PRO A 126 -5.60 -6.30 0.17
C PRO A 126 -6.52 -5.49 -0.77
N GLY A 127 -6.53 -4.16 -0.60
CA GLY A 127 -7.50 -3.29 -1.26
C GLY A 127 -7.24 -3.02 -2.75
N THR A 128 -5.98 -2.76 -3.14
CA THR A 128 -5.67 -2.39 -4.53
C THR A 128 -5.47 -3.63 -5.41
N THR A 129 -5.84 -3.55 -6.70
CA THR A 129 -5.67 -4.64 -7.67
C THR A 129 -4.22 -5.13 -7.75
N GLU A 130 -3.25 -4.20 -7.72
CA GLU A 130 -1.82 -4.55 -7.75
C GLU A 130 -1.41 -5.38 -6.53
N ALA A 131 -1.83 -4.97 -5.34
CA ALA A 131 -1.56 -5.70 -4.11
C ALA A 131 -2.28 -7.05 -4.10
N GLN A 132 -3.48 -7.15 -4.67
CA GLN A 132 -4.20 -8.42 -4.81
C GLN A 132 -3.45 -9.39 -5.74
N CYS A 133 -2.89 -8.90 -6.84
CA CYS A 133 -2.07 -9.72 -7.72
C CYS A 133 -0.82 -10.27 -7.01
N ASN A 134 -0.15 -9.44 -6.21
CA ASN A 134 0.96 -9.88 -5.38
C ASN A 134 0.53 -10.84 -4.26
N TYR A 135 -0.63 -10.62 -3.64
CA TYR A 135 -1.21 -11.49 -2.61
C TYR A 135 -1.48 -12.90 -3.14
N TYR A 136 -2.17 -13.03 -4.27
CA TYR A 136 -2.43 -14.35 -4.86
C TYR A 136 -1.17 -15.00 -5.44
N TYR A 137 -0.21 -14.21 -5.89
CA TYR A 137 1.11 -14.74 -6.26
C TYR A 137 1.86 -15.27 -5.03
N ALA A 138 1.75 -14.61 -3.87
CA ALA A 138 2.30 -15.11 -2.60
C ALA A 138 1.60 -16.40 -2.13
N LYS A 139 0.27 -16.48 -2.30
CA LYS A 139 -0.50 -17.72 -2.05
C LYS A 139 0.05 -18.88 -2.88
N TRP A 140 0.27 -18.68 -4.18
CA TRP A 140 0.90 -19.69 -5.03
C TRP A 140 2.30 -20.10 -4.54
N ASN A 141 3.18 -19.13 -4.27
CA ASN A 141 4.55 -19.40 -3.79
C ASN A 141 4.59 -20.15 -2.44
N THR A 142 3.54 -20.05 -1.63
CA THR A 142 3.44 -20.71 -0.32
C THR A 142 2.59 -21.98 -0.36
N GLY A 143 2.32 -22.54 -1.54
CA GLY A 143 1.63 -23.82 -1.73
C GLY A 143 0.10 -23.73 -1.76
N GLN A 144 -0.49 -22.56 -1.59
CA GLN A 144 -1.95 -22.33 -1.62
C GLN A 144 -2.45 -22.11 -3.06
N SER A 145 -2.13 -23.05 -3.95
CA SER A 145 -2.39 -22.89 -5.40
C SER A 145 -3.88 -22.73 -5.73
N GLU A 146 -4.77 -23.47 -5.08
CA GLU A 146 -6.21 -23.39 -5.35
C GLU A 146 -6.78 -21.99 -5.09
N GLU A 147 -6.44 -21.40 -3.94
CA GLU A 147 -6.85 -20.03 -3.60
C GLU A 147 -6.21 -19.01 -4.56
N ALA A 148 -4.95 -19.22 -4.94
CA ALA A 148 -4.29 -18.38 -5.93
C ALA A 148 -5.03 -18.38 -7.28
N TRP A 149 -5.56 -19.53 -7.73
CA TRP A 149 -6.28 -19.66 -8.99
C TRP A 149 -7.68 -19.04 -8.94
N GLN A 150 -8.38 -19.15 -7.81
CA GLN A 150 -9.64 -18.44 -7.60
C GLN A 150 -9.44 -16.92 -7.77
N GLY A 151 -8.42 -16.39 -7.10
CA GLY A 151 -8.03 -14.98 -7.21
C GLY A 151 -7.55 -14.57 -8.59
N ALA A 152 -6.72 -15.39 -9.23
CA ALA A 152 -6.24 -15.15 -10.59
C ALA A 152 -7.42 -15.08 -11.58
N LYS A 153 -8.40 -15.97 -11.47
CA LYS A 153 -9.61 -15.96 -12.32
C LYS A 153 -10.42 -14.68 -12.10
N GLU A 154 -10.65 -14.29 -10.85
CA GLU A 154 -11.36 -13.04 -10.51
C GLU A 154 -10.66 -11.82 -11.14
N LEU A 155 -9.34 -11.73 -11.01
CA LEU A 155 -8.52 -10.65 -11.56
C LEU A 155 -8.38 -10.69 -13.08
N TRP A 156 -8.58 -11.85 -13.70
CA TRP A 156 -8.47 -12.07 -15.14
C TRP A 156 -9.72 -11.64 -15.90
N LEU A 157 -10.91 -11.90 -15.35
CA LEU A 157 -12.20 -11.71 -16.03
C LEU A 157 -12.63 -10.23 -16.12
N THR A 158 -11.84 -9.42 -16.82
CA THR A 158 -12.08 -8.01 -17.11
C THR A 158 -11.48 -7.63 -18.47
N GLY A 159 -12.11 -6.67 -19.15
CA GLY A 159 -11.60 -6.11 -20.40
C GLY A 159 -10.52 -5.03 -20.22
N LYS A 160 -10.24 -4.64 -18.97
CA LYS A 160 -9.21 -3.64 -18.64
C LYS A 160 -7.83 -4.29 -18.59
N SER A 161 -6.81 -3.51 -18.98
CA SER A 161 -5.42 -3.87 -18.71
C SER A 161 -5.20 -3.83 -17.20
N GLN A 162 -4.65 -4.92 -16.66
CA GLN A 162 -4.37 -5.07 -15.23
C GLN A 162 -2.96 -4.55 -14.90
N PRO A 163 -2.64 -4.27 -13.62
CA PRO A 163 -1.28 -3.94 -13.21
C PRO A 163 -0.27 -5.01 -13.65
N ASN A 164 0.96 -4.60 -13.99
CA ASN A 164 2.02 -5.53 -14.40
C ASN A 164 2.33 -6.61 -13.35
N ALA A 165 2.09 -6.34 -12.07
CA ALA A 165 2.18 -7.32 -10.99
C ALA A 165 1.30 -8.57 -11.21
N CYS A 166 0.24 -8.47 -12.02
CA CYS A 166 -0.65 -9.57 -12.35
C CYS A 166 -0.09 -10.49 -13.44
N ASP A 167 0.87 -10.04 -14.24
CA ASP A 167 1.38 -10.81 -15.39
C ASP A 167 2.05 -12.10 -14.93
N LYS A 168 2.86 -12.03 -13.85
CA LYS A 168 3.46 -13.23 -13.23
C LYS A 168 2.43 -14.20 -12.67
N LEU A 169 1.35 -13.68 -12.06
CA LEU A 169 0.25 -14.49 -11.52
C LEU A 169 -0.50 -15.21 -12.64
N PHE A 170 -0.85 -14.50 -13.71
CA PHE A 170 -1.53 -15.08 -14.86
C PHE A 170 -0.66 -16.08 -15.60
N SER A 171 0.65 -15.82 -15.69
CA SER A 171 1.62 -16.73 -16.29
C SER A 171 1.67 -18.07 -15.53
N VAL A 172 1.86 -18.04 -14.20
CA VAL A 172 1.91 -19.28 -13.40
C VAL A 172 0.55 -19.99 -13.35
N TRP A 173 -0.57 -19.25 -13.36
CA TRP A 173 -1.90 -19.84 -13.45
C TRP A 173 -2.10 -20.58 -14.78
N ARG A 174 -1.70 -19.99 -15.91
CA ARG A 174 -1.74 -20.65 -17.21
C ARG A 174 -0.82 -21.87 -17.26
N ALA A 175 0.42 -21.73 -16.80
CA ALA A 175 1.40 -22.82 -16.79
C ALA A 175 0.97 -24.02 -15.92
N SER A 176 0.12 -23.79 -14.91
CA SER A 176 -0.44 -24.86 -14.08
C SER A 176 -1.43 -25.79 -14.82
N GLY A 177 -1.89 -25.40 -16.01
CA GLY A 177 -2.96 -26.09 -16.74
C GLY A 177 -4.34 -25.97 -16.08
N LYS A 178 -4.50 -25.13 -15.05
CA LYS A 178 -5.79 -24.86 -14.38
C LYS A 178 -6.54 -23.65 -14.93
N GLN A 179 -5.96 -22.95 -15.92
CA GLN A 179 -6.65 -21.90 -16.63
C GLN A 179 -7.59 -22.52 -17.66
N ASP A 180 -8.89 -22.44 -17.39
CA ASP A 180 -9.94 -22.84 -18.34
C ASP A 180 -9.80 -22.06 -19.67
N PRO A 181 -9.66 -22.73 -20.82
CA PRO A 181 -9.60 -22.08 -22.13
C PRO A 181 -10.77 -21.13 -22.38
N LEU A 182 -11.98 -21.46 -21.90
CA LEU A 182 -13.15 -20.58 -22.03
C LEU A 182 -12.97 -19.27 -21.26
N ALA A 183 -12.29 -19.28 -20.11
CA ALA A 183 -11.97 -18.05 -19.38
C ALA A 183 -10.95 -17.18 -20.13
N TYR A 184 -10.05 -17.81 -20.92
CA TYR A 184 -9.13 -17.08 -21.79
C TYR A 184 -9.90 -16.34 -22.90
N LEU A 185 -10.77 -17.06 -23.61
CA LEU A 185 -11.59 -16.49 -24.69
C LEU A 185 -12.57 -15.43 -24.16
N GLU A 186 -13.13 -15.65 -22.96
CA GLU A 186 -14.01 -14.69 -22.31
C GLU A 186 -13.29 -13.35 -22.04
N ARG A 187 -12.01 -13.37 -21.66
CA ARG A 187 -11.25 -12.12 -21.49
C ARG A 187 -11.04 -11.39 -22.80
N ILE A 188 -10.83 -12.10 -23.91
CA ILE A 188 -10.78 -11.49 -25.25
C ILE A 188 -12.12 -10.80 -25.56
N ARG A 189 -13.24 -11.48 -25.30
CA ARG A 189 -14.58 -10.92 -25.50
C ARG A 189 -14.81 -9.67 -24.64
N LEU A 190 -14.43 -9.70 -23.36
CA LEU A 190 -14.52 -8.56 -22.45
C LEU A 190 -13.64 -7.39 -22.89
N ALA A 191 -12.42 -7.66 -23.34
CA ALA A 191 -11.50 -6.65 -23.85
C ALA A 191 -12.06 -5.98 -25.12
N MET A 192 -12.59 -6.78 -26.05
CA MET A 192 -13.25 -6.26 -27.27
C MET A 192 -14.44 -5.37 -26.91
N LYS A 193 -15.31 -5.81 -25.98
CA LYS A 193 -16.45 -5.00 -25.50
C LYS A 193 -16.04 -3.70 -24.82
N ALA A 194 -14.89 -3.68 -24.15
CA ALA A 194 -14.34 -2.48 -23.52
C ALA A 194 -13.60 -1.57 -24.51
N GLY A 195 -13.50 -1.93 -25.79
CA GLY A 195 -12.73 -1.18 -26.80
C GLY A 195 -11.21 -1.32 -26.64
N ASN A 196 -10.74 -2.27 -25.82
CA ASN A 196 -9.32 -2.48 -25.55
C ASN A 196 -8.69 -3.41 -26.61
N THR A 197 -8.61 -2.91 -27.84
CA THR A 197 -8.11 -3.67 -28.99
C THR A 197 -6.65 -4.08 -28.86
N GLY A 198 -5.82 -3.27 -28.17
CA GLY A 198 -4.44 -3.63 -27.84
C GLY A 198 -4.35 -4.90 -26.99
N LEU A 199 -5.18 -5.00 -25.94
CA LEU A 199 -5.25 -6.22 -25.11
C LEU A 199 -5.80 -7.41 -25.91
N VAL A 200 -6.80 -7.20 -26.76
CA VAL A 200 -7.32 -8.25 -27.66
C VAL A 200 -6.19 -8.83 -28.51
N THR A 201 -5.40 -7.98 -29.16
CA THR A 201 -4.29 -8.42 -30.01
C THR A 201 -3.22 -9.18 -29.23
N VAL A 202 -2.86 -8.72 -28.02
CA VAL A 202 -1.90 -9.43 -27.16
C VAL A 202 -2.42 -10.82 -26.77
N LEU A 203 -3.67 -10.91 -26.33
CA LEU A 203 -4.28 -12.19 -25.92
C LEU A 203 -4.42 -13.14 -27.12
N ALA A 204 -4.91 -12.67 -28.26
CA ALA A 204 -5.04 -13.50 -29.45
C ALA A 204 -3.66 -13.93 -30.01
N GLY A 205 -2.62 -13.11 -29.87
CA GLY A 205 -1.24 -13.49 -30.21
C GLY A 205 -0.66 -14.61 -29.33
N GLN A 206 -1.24 -14.82 -28.14
CA GLN A 206 -0.85 -15.87 -27.19
C GLN A 206 -1.97 -16.91 -26.99
N MET A 207 -2.85 -17.08 -27.98
CA MET A 207 -4.04 -17.93 -27.86
C MET A 207 -3.70 -19.37 -27.44
N PRO A 208 -4.52 -20.02 -26.58
CA PRO A 208 -4.46 -21.47 -26.38
C PRO A 208 -4.71 -22.24 -27.69
N ALA A 209 -4.17 -23.46 -27.77
CA ALA A 209 -4.28 -24.30 -28.97
C ALA A 209 -5.75 -24.53 -29.39
N ASP A 210 -6.67 -24.61 -28.43
CA ASP A 210 -8.11 -24.77 -28.60
C ASP A 210 -8.74 -23.75 -29.56
N TYR A 211 -8.20 -22.52 -29.60
CA TYR A 211 -8.76 -21.41 -30.38
C TYR A 211 -7.75 -20.79 -31.36
N GLN A 212 -6.61 -21.45 -31.59
CA GLN A 212 -5.55 -20.90 -32.44
C GLN A 212 -6.02 -20.62 -33.87
N THR A 213 -6.99 -21.39 -34.38
CA THR A 213 -7.56 -21.25 -35.72
C THR A 213 -8.26 -19.90 -35.95
N ILE A 214 -8.80 -19.27 -34.90
CA ILE A 214 -9.50 -17.98 -34.98
C ILE A 214 -8.64 -16.79 -34.53
N ALA A 215 -7.42 -17.04 -34.02
CA ALA A 215 -6.54 -16.03 -33.46
C ALA A 215 -6.23 -14.89 -34.46
N SER A 216 -5.80 -15.23 -35.67
CA SER A 216 -5.48 -14.24 -36.72
C SER A 216 -6.71 -13.42 -37.16
N ALA A 217 -7.90 -14.03 -37.18
CA ALA A 217 -9.14 -13.34 -37.50
C ALA A 217 -9.52 -12.33 -36.39
N ILE A 218 -9.34 -12.71 -35.12
CA ILE A 218 -9.56 -11.82 -33.97
C ILE A 218 -8.60 -10.62 -34.00
N ILE A 219 -7.31 -10.86 -34.26
CA ILE A 219 -6.31 -9.79 -34.40
C ILE A 219 -6.69 -8.83 -35.54
N SER A 220 -7.11 -9.37 -36.69
CA SER A 220 -7.52 -8.56 -37.83
C SER A 220 -8.75 -7.71 -37.51
N LEU A 221 -9.73 -8.28 -36.80
CA LEU A 221 -10.93 -7.58 -36.36
C LEU A 221 -10.61 -6.44 -35.37
N ALA A 222 -9.71 -6.69 -34.42
CA ALA A 222 -9.28 -5.70 -33.45
C ALA A 222 -8.51 -4.53 -34.10
N ASN A 223 -7.70 -4.82 -35.12
CA ASN A 223 -6.92 -3.82 -35.84
C ASN A 223 -7.77 -3.02 -36.84
N ASN A 224 -8.78 -3.63 -37.46
CA ASN A 224 -9.67 -2.98 -38.41
C ASN A 224 -11.09 -3.57 -38.32
N PRO A 225 -12.05 -2.85 -37.71
CA PRO A 225 -13.42 -3.35 -37.53
C PRO A 225 -14.16 -3.58 -38.86
N ASN A 226 -13.71 -2.99 -39.97
CA ASN A 226 -14.31 -3.23 -41.30
C ASN A 226 -14.08 -4.67 -41.81
N THR A 227 -13.23 -5.45 -41.14
CA THR A 227 -13.03 -6.88 -41.45
C THR A 227 -14.12 -7.79 -40.85
N VAL A 228 -15.14 -7.23 -40.20
CA VAL A 228 -16.23 -8.00 -39.53
C VAL A 228 -16.93 -9.01 -40.44
N LEU A 229 -17.13 -8.69 -41.73
CA LEU A 229 -17.73 -9.62 -42.68
C LEU A 229 -16.81 -10.81 -42.98
N THR A 230 -15.50 -10.59 -43.05
CA THR A 230 -14.52 -11.66 -43.21
C THR A 230 -14.48 -12.52 -41.96
N PHE A 231 -14.43 -11.90 -40.77
CA PHE A 231 -14.47 -12.60 -39.49
C PHE A 231 -15.69 -13.53 -39.40
N ALA A 232 -16.89 -13.01 -39.66
CA ALA A 232 -18.12 -13.80 -39.59
C ALA A 232 -18.14 -15.00 -40.55
N ARG A 233 -17.44 -14.93 -41.69
CA ARG A 233 -17.34 -16.04 -42.66
C ARG A 233 -16.29 -17.08 -42.28
N THR A 234 -15.24 -16.70 -41.55
CA THR A 234 -14.11 -17.60 -41.27
C THR A 234 -14.14 -18.19 -39.87
N THR A 235 -14.97 -17.67 -38.97
CA THR A 235 -15.07 -18.14 -37.58
C THR A 235 -16.48 -18.58 -37.17
N GLY A 236 -17.46 -18.42 -38.05
CA GLY A 236 -18.86 -18.80 -37.84
C GLY A 236 -19.19 -20.21 -38.33
#